data_AF-A0A4Z2E8C9-F1
#
_entry.id   AF-A0A4Z2E8C9-F1
#
_cell.length_a   1.000
_cell.length_b   1.000
_cell.length_c   1.000
_cell.angle_alpha   90.00
_cell.angle_beta   90.00
_cell.angle_gamma   90.00
#
_symmetry.space_group_name_H-M   'P 1'
#
loop_
_entity.id
_entity.type
_entity.pdbx_description
1 polymer ?
#
loop_
_entity_poly.entity_id
_entity_poly.type
_entity_poly.pdbx_seq_one_letter_code
_entity_poly.pdbx_strand_id
1 'polypeptide(L)' 'MVGYKLEVTTGDLKSAGTWDHIYVTLFGTEGQSERTELDNFGIDFSTGTVS' A
#
# COMPACT_ATOMS: atom_id res chain seq x y z
N MET A 1 -11.27 -8.64 -15.72
CA MET A 1 -10.81 -8.51 -14.33
C MET A 1 -11.27 -7.17 -13.79
N VAL A 2 -11.79 -7.13 -12.57
CA VAL A 2 -12.07 -5.87 -11.86
C VAL A 2 -10.81 -5.53 -11.07
N GLY A 3 -10.27 -4.34 -11.27
CA GLY A 3 -9.15 -3.83 -10.50
C GLY A 3 -9.63 -2.96 -9.35
N TYR A 4 -8.95 -3.03 -8.22
CA TYR A 4 -9.09 -2.04 -7.16
C TYR A 4 -7.98 -1.00 -7.31
N LYS A 5 -8.32 0.28 -7.15
CA LYS A 5 -7.35 1.34 -6.94
C LYS A 5 -7.21 1.56 -5.44
N LEU A 6 -6.01 1.39 -4.92
CA LEU A 6 -5.67 1.71 -3.53
C LEU A 6 -4.90 3.03 -3.53
N GLU A 7 -5.10 3.84 -2.49
CA GLU A 7 -4.35 5.07 -2.23
C GLU A 7 -3.89 5.00 -0.78
N VAL A 8 -2.59 5.15 -0.53
CA VAL A 8 -2.00 5.04 0.81
C VAL A 8 -1.39 6.37 1.21
N THR A 9 -1.87 6.95 2.30
CA THR A 9 -1.25 8.14 2.91
C THR A 9 -0.31 7.71 4.03
N THR A 10 0.98 8.01 3.88
CA THR A 10 1.97 7.85 4.95
C THR A 10 1.95 9.08 5.85
N GLY A 11 2.03 8.89 7.17
CA GLY A 11 2.03 9.98 8.14
C GLY A 11 3.14 11.01 7.90
N ASP A 12 2.94 12.24 8.37
CA ASP A 12 3.83 13.40 8.15
C ASP A 12 4.81 13.66 9.31
N LEU A 13 4.69 12.92 10.41
CA LEU A 13 5.63 12.98 11.52
C LEU A 13 7.01 12.43 11.12
N LYS A 14 8.05 12.98 11.75
CA LYS A 14 9.43 12.54 11.52
C LYS A 14 9.55 11.01 11.66
N SER A 15 10.13 10.37 10.64
CA SER A 15 10.36 8.92 10.58
C SER A 15 9.11 8.06 10.44
N ALA A 16 8.01 8.61 9.91
CA ALA A 16 6.81 7.83 9.61
C ALA A 16 6.91 6.96 8.33
N GLY A 17 7.92 7.19 7.49
CA GLY A 17 8.15 6.41 6.27
C GLY A 17 8.91 5.09 6.54
N THR A 18 8.89 4.20 5.55
CA THR A 18 9.61 2.91 5.61
C THR A 18 10.25 2.55 4.27
N TRP A 19 11.26 1.68 4.34
CA TRP A 19 11.90 1.01 3.20
C TRP A 19 11.51 -0.48 3.12
N ASP A 20 10.67 -0.94 4.05
CA ASP A 20 10.21 -2.32 4.07
C ASP A 20 9.16 -2.57 2.97
N HIS A 21 8.99 -3.84 2.62
CA HIS A 21 7.94 -4.27 1.69
C HIS A 21 6.56 -4.23 2.35
N ILE A 22 5.63 -3.51 1.72
CA ILE A 22 4.23 -3.41 2.17
C ILE A 22 3.33 -4.27 1.30
N TYR A 23 2.40 -4.97 1.93
CA TYR A 23 1.50 -5.90 1.25
C TYR A 23 0.05 -5.68 1.67
N VAL A 24 -0.87 -5.99 0.76
CA VAL A 24 -2.31 -5.93 0.99
C VAL A 24 -2.98 -7.28 0.67
N THR A 25 -4.00 -7.61 1.45
CA THR A 25 -4.95 -8.70 1.15
C THR A 25 -6.35 -8.14 1.37
N LEU A 26 -7.19 -8.20 0.34
CA LEU A 26 -8.58 -7.75 0.42
C LEU A 26 -9.46 -8.92 0.87
N PHE A 27 -10.37 -8.67 1.81
CA PHE A 27 -11.35 -9.65 2.28
C PHE A 27 -12.75 -9.23 1.85
N GLY A 28 -13.51 -10.17 1.31
CA GLY A 28 -14.90 -9.98 0.89
C GLY A 28 -15.77 -11.20 1.23
N THR A 29 -17.05 -11.13 0.88
CA THR A 29 -18.01 -12.21 1.17
C THR A 29 -17.70 -13.53 0.46
N GLU A 30 -16.92 -13.49 -0.62
CA GLU A 30 -16.53 -14.67 -1.41
C GLU A 30 -15.12 -15.18 -1.07
N GLY A 31 -14.45 -14.60 -0.07
CA GLY A 31 -13.11 -15.00 0.34
C GLY A 31 -12.11 -13.84 0.36
N GLN A 32 -10.83 -14.15 0.14
CA GLN A 32 -9.74 -13.18 0.16
C GLN A 32 -9.01 -13.13 -1.18
N SER A 33 -8.39 -11.99 -1.49
CA SER A 33 -7.44 -11.88 -2.61
C SER A 33 -6.13 -12.59 -2.30
N GLU A 34 -5.28 -12.74 -3.32
CA GLU A 34 -3.86 -12.98 -3.10
C GLU A 34 -3.23 -11.85 -2.27
N ARG A 35 -2.10 -12.15 -1.62
CA ARG A 35 -1.25 -11.14 -0.99
C ARG A 35 -0.47 -10.41 -2.08
N THR A 36 -0.80 -9.14 -2.27
CA THR A 36 -0.21 -8.31 -3.32
C THR A 36 0.76 -7.32 -2.69
N GLU A 37 1.96 -7.21 -3.26
CA GLU A 37 2.92 -6.18 -2.90
C GLU A 37 2.49 -4.83 -3.47
N LEU A 38 2.61 -3.78 -2.67
CA LEU A 38 2.41 -2.41 -3.11
C LEU A 38 3.77 -1.81 -3.48
N ASP A 39 4.11 -1.87 -4.75
CA ASP A 39 5.41 -1.46 -5.31
C ASP A 39 5.19 -0.65 -6.60
N ASN A 40 5.12 0.68 -6.49
CA ASN A 40 5.11 1.53 -7.67
C ASN A 40 6.55 1.86 -8.09
N PHE A 41 6.70 2.38 -9.31
CA PHE A 41 8.01 2.87 -9.74
C PHE A 41 8.46 4.05 -8.88
N GLY A 42 9.51 3.84 -8.08
CA GLY A 42 10.13 4.88 -7.25
C GLY A 42 10.14 4.50 -5.78
N ILE A 43 10.01 5.51 -4.90
CA ILE A 43 9.92 5.30 -3.45
C ILE A 43 8.46 5.49 -3.05
N ASP A 44 7.82 4.42 -2.56
CA ASP A 44 6.40 4.46 -2.20
C ASP A 44 6.13 5.12 -0.85
N PHE A 45 6.64 4.55 0.25
CA PHE A 45 6.18 4.88 1.60
C PHE A 45 7.05 5.92 2.30
N SER A 46 7.27 7.06 1.64
CA SER A 46 7.99 8.20 2.21
C SER A 46 7.11 8.99 3.20
N THR A 47 7.72 9.61 4.22
CA THR A 47 7.00 10.48 5.16
C THR A 47 6.21 11.56 4.42
N GLY A 48 4.91 11.67 4.70
CA GLY A 48 4.01 12.68 4.13
C GLY A 48 3.58 12.45 2.68
N THR A 49 3.82 11.27 2.09
CA THR A 49 3.42 10.99 0.71
C THR A 49 2.07 10.29 0.61
N VAL A 50 1.45 10.47 -0.56
CA VAL A 50 0.32 9.69 -1.04
C VAL A 50 0.81 8.83 -2.19
N SER A 51 0.62 7.52 -2.08
CA SER A 51 1.14 6.51 -3.00
C SER A 51 0.01 5.72 -3.64
#